data_AF-A0A1V6BPZ8-F1
#
_entry.id   AF-A0A1V6BPZ8-F1
#
_cell.length_a   1.000
_cell.length_b   1.000
_cell.length_c   1.000
_cell.angle_alpha   90.00
_cell.angle_beta   90.00
_cell.angle_gamma   90.00
#
_symmetry.space_group_name_H-M   'P 1'
#
loop_
_entity.id
_entity.type
_entity.pdbx_description
1 polymer ?
#
loop_
_entity_poly.entity_id
_entity_poly.type
_entity_poly.pdbx_seq_one_letter_code
_entity_poly.pdbx_strand_id
1 'polypeptide(L)'
;MIIEPLIKAGFDCIHPVDSQAGLDLYELKYIHKNMISFMGHIDIMTWDDERINQEINKAEKSFNEGGLIIGSTCGLSMKTVSKKLGALYPRLHKWGRRV
;
A
#
# COMPACT_ATOMS: atom_id res chain seq x y z
N MET A 1 -9.04 4.03 -18.54
CA MET A 1 -8.21 3.67 -17.38
C MET A 1 -7.43 2.40 -17.70
N ILE A 2 -6.12 2.35 -17.45
CA ILE A 2 -5.25 1.24 -17.89
C ILE A 2 -5.36 -0.04 -17.02
N ILE A 3 -5.97 0.08 -15.84
CA ILE A 3 -6.08 -1.02 -14.86
C ILE A 3 -6.89 -2.20 -15.42
N GLU A 4 -8.02 -1.97 -16.09
CA GLU A 4 -8.83 -3.04 -16.68
C GLU A 4 -8.08 -3.84 -17.76
N PRO A 5 -7.39 -3.21 -18.74
CA PRO A 5 -6.48 -3.92 -19.64
C PRO A 5 -5.43 -4.78 -18.93
N LEU A 6 -4.86 -4.29 -17.82
CA LEU A 6 -3.86 -5.04 -17.05
C LEU A 6 -4.49 -6.26 -16.36
N ILE A 7 -5.67 -6.12 -15.77
CA ILE A 7 -6.43 -7.25 -15.22
C ILE A 7 -6.67 -8.31 -16.31
N LYS A 8 -7.14 -7.88 -17.49
CA LYS A 8 -7.40 -8.78 -18.63
C LYS A 8 -6.14 -9.43 -19.19
N ALA A 9 -4.98 -8.78 -19.04
CA ALA A 9 -3.69 -9.34 -19.41
C ALA A 9 -3.13 -10.34 -18.38
N GLY A 10 -3.84 -10.55 -17.26
CA GLY A 10 -3.47 -11.53 -16.23
C GLY A 10 -2.60 -10.98 -15.11
N PHE A 11 -2.56 -9.66 -14.92
CA PHE A 11 -1.86 -9.07 -13.76
C PHE A 11 -2.75 -9.12 -12.51
N ASP A 12 -2.27 -9.80 -11.46
CA ASP A 12 -2.98 -9.95 -10.18
C ASP A 12 -2.73 -8.79 -9.20
N CYS A 13 -1.69 -8.00 -9.43
CA CYS A 13 -1.32 -6.89 -8.56
C CYS A 13 -0.75 -5.70 -9.32
N ILE A 14 -1.11 -4.48 -8.90
CA ILE A 14 -0.56 -3.23 -9.40
C ILE A 14 0.09 -2.47 -8.23
N HIS A 15 1.38 -2.17 -8.36
CA HIS A 15 2.12 -1.26 -7.48
C HIS A 15 1.67 0.17 -7.76
N PRO A 16 1.49 0.98 -6.70
CA PRO A 16 0.43 1.97 -6.66
C PRO A 16 0.64 2.91 -7.82
N VAL A 17 -0.45 3.11 -8.55
CA VAL A 17 -0.48 4.12 -9.57
C VAL A 17 -0.29 5.45 -8.87
N ASP A 18 0.64 6.26 -9.38
CA ASP A 18 1.13 7.48 -8.77
C ASP A 18 -0.03 8.33 -8.20
N SER A 19 0.02 8.68 -6.91
CA SER A 19 -0.99 9.58 -6.32
C SER A 19 -0.98 10.95 -6.99
N GLN A 20 0.15 11.34 -7.59
CA GLN A 20 0.26 12.53 -8.45
C GLN A 20 -0.50 12.38 -9.78
N ALA A 21 -0.78 11.15 -10.22
CA ALA A 21 -1.67 10.88 -11.35
C ALA A 21 -3.17 10.95 -10.95
N GLY A 22 -3.48 11.39 -9.72
CA GLY A 22 -4.84 11.62 -9.24
C GLY A 22 -5.61 10.34 -8.93
N LEU A 23 -4.90 9.24 -8.64
CA LEU A 23 -5.52 7.95 -8.37
C LEU A 23 -5.64 7.72 -6.87
N ASP A 24 -6.89 7.61 -6.40
CA ASP A 24 -7.20 7.30 -5.02
C ASP A 24 -7.32 5.78 -4.82
N LEU A 25 -6.47 5.24 -3.95
CA LEU A 25 -6.43 3.82 -3.60
C LEU A 25 -7.80 3.27 -3.15
N TYR A 26 -8.56 4.05 -2.39
CA TYR A 26 -9.86 3.64 -1.83
C TYR A 26 -10.96 3.68 -2.90
N GLU A 27 -10.91 4.63 -3.83
CA GLU A 27 -11.79 4.61 -5.00
C GLU A 27 -11.46 3.43 -5.91
N LEU A 28 -10.18 3.17 -6.15
CA LEU A 28 -9.72 2.01 -6.92
C LEU A 28 -10.16 0.69 -6.30
N LYS A 29 -10.11 0.58 -4.97
CA LYS A 29 -10.69 -0.57 -4.25
C LYS A 29 -12.19 -0.70 -4.53
N TYR A 30 -12.94 0.41 -4.49
CA TYR A 30 -14.38 0.36 -4.73
C TYR A 30 -14.72 -0.09 -6.16
N ILE A 31 -13.96 0.40 -7.15
CA ILE A 31 -14.16 0.12 -8.57
C ILE A 31 -13.75 -1.33 -8.90
N HIS A 32 -12.58 -1.78 -8.43
CA HIS A 32 -12.00 -3.06 -8.82
C HIS A 32 -12.23 -4.20 -7.83
N LYS A 33 -12.65 -3.88 -6.59
CA LYS A 33 -12.99 -4.83 -5.52
C LYS A 33 -11.94 -5.94 -5.39
N ASN A 34 -12.35 -7.16 -5.70
CA ASN A 34 -11.54 -8.38 -5.52
C ASN A 34 -10.92 -8.84 -6.84
N MET A 35 -10.99 -8.04 -7.91
CA MET A 35 -10.43 -8.41 -9.22
C MET A 35 -8.91 -8.21 -9.29
N ILE A 36 -8.34 -7.40 -8.40
CA ILE A 36 -6.90 -7.12 -8.37
C ILE A 36 -6.46 -6.69 -6.97
N SER A 37 -5.21 -6.93 -6.65
CA SER A 37 -4.56 -6.36 -5.45
C SER A 37 -3.78 -5.10 -5.79
N PHE A 38 -3.71 -4.17 -4.84
CA PHE A 38 -2.81 -3.03 -4.93
C PHE A 38 -1.59 -3.25 -4.04
N MET A 39 -0.47 -2.62 -4.36
CA MET A 39 0.72 -2.64 -3.51
C MET A 39 1.16 -1.19 -3.28
N GLY A 40 1.77 -0.88 -2.13
CA GLY A 40 2.37 0.44 -1.88
C GLY A 40 1.45 1.40 -1.12
N HIS A 41 1.48 2.69 -1.51
CA HIS A 41 0.68 3.84 -1.02
C HIS A 41 1.30 4.72 0.07
N ILE A 42 2.17 4.19 0.92
CA ILE A 42 2.74 4.99 2.02
C ILE A 42 3.95 5.80 1.55
N ASP A 43 3.83 7.12 1.53
CA ASP A 43 4.95 8.03 1.27
C ASP A 43 5.75 8.30 2.54
N ILE A 44 6.60 7.35 2.87
CA ILE A 44 7.54 7.46 4.00
C ILE A 44 8.59 8.56 3.81
N MET A 45 8.75 9.13 2.62
CA MET A 45 9.74 10.19 2.39
C MET A 45 9.20 11.54 2.82
N THR A 46 7.92 11.80 2.56
CA THR A 46 7.28 13.10 2.82
C THR A 46 6.35 13.12 4.03
N TRP A 47 5.82 11.97 4.47
CA TRP A 47 4.90 11.91 5.61
C TRP A 47 5.64 11.71 6.94
N ASP A 48 5.05 12.27 8.00
CA ASP A 48 5.47 12.00 9.38
C ASP A 48 4.88 10.68 9.92
N ASP A 49 5.41 10.24 11.06
CA ASP A 49 5.02 8.97 11.69
C ASP A 49 3.53 8.95 12.08
N GLU A 50 2.94 10.09 12.45
CA GLU A 50 1.53 10.16 12.82
C GLU A 50 0.63 9.90 11.61
N ARG A 51 0.90 10.60 10.49
CA ARG A 51 0.19 10.42 9.23
C ARG A 51 0.37 9.01 8.68
N ILE A 52 1.58 8.45 8.75
CA ILE A 52 1.84 7.07 8.35
C ILE A 52 0.98 6.10 9.17
N ASN A 53 0.94 6.26 10.50
CA ASN A 53 0.11 5.41 11.36
C ASN A 53 -1.38 5.55 11.09
N GLN A 54 -1.87 6.77 10.85
CA GLN A 54 -3.26 7.03 10.50
C GLN A 54 -3.63 6.34 9.17
N GLU A 55 -2.77 6.44 8.15
CA GLU A 55 -3.02 5.81 6.86
C GLU A 55 -2.96 4.29 6.95
N ILE A 56 -2.00 3.73 7.69
CA ILE A 56 -1.93 2.28 7.95
C ILE A 56 -3.22 1.80 8.62
N ASN A 57 -3.70 2.50 9.66
CA ASN A 57 -4.94 2.13 10.33
C ASN A 57 -6.17 2.22 9.39
N LYS A 58 -6.20 3.22 8.50
CA LYS A 58 -7.26 3.38 7.50
C LYS A 58 -7.19 2.25 6.47
N ALA A 59 -6.01 1.93 5.95
CA ALA A 59 -5.77 0.83 5.03
C ALA A 59 -6.14 -0.53 5.63
N GLU A 60 -5.74 -0.82 6.87
CA GLU A 60 -6.11 -2.06 7.58
C GLU A 60 -7.65 -2.21 7.70
N LYS A 61 -8.37 -1.13 7.99
CA LYS A 61 -9.84 -1.15 8.06
C LYS A 61 -10.48 -1.33 6.69
N SER A 62 -10.01 -0.59 5.70
CA SER A 62 -10.57 -0.61 4.36
C SER A 62 -10.28 -1.90 3.62
N PHE A 63 -9.13 -2.55 3.84
CA PHE A 63 -8.69 -3.77 3.14
C PHE A 63 -8.65 -5.00 4.07
N ASN A 64 -9.55 -5.05 5.07
CA ASN A 64 -9.66 -6.16 6.01
C ASN A 64 -9.99 -7.52 5.35
N GLU A 65 -10.55 -7.51 4.14
CA GLU A 65 -10.87 -8.68 3.32
C GLU A 65 -9.77 -9.01 2.27
N GLY A 66 -8.64 -8.30 2.31
CA GLY A 66 -7.56 -8.43 1.33
C GLY A 66 -7.59 -7.35 0.23
N GLY A 67 -6.73 -7.52 -0.78
CA GLY A 67 -6.61 -6.60 -1.92
C GLY A 67 -5.59 -5.47 -1.77
N LEU A 68 -4.80 -5.46 -0.69
CA LEU A 68 -3.70 -4.50 -0.50
C LEU A 68 -2.47 -5.15 0.14
N ILE A 69 -1.31 -4.94 -0.48
CA ILE A 69 0.01 -5.20 0.07
C ILE A 69 0.58 -3.85 0.54
N ILE A 70 0.57 -3.61 1.85
CA ILE A 70 1.11 -2.38 2.43
C ILE A 70 2.60 -2.29 2.13
N GLY A 71 3.01 -1.19 1.50
CA GLY A 71 4.40 -0.89 1.19
C GLY A 71 4.62 0.59 0.95
N SER A 72 5.86 0.97 0.69
CA SER A 72 6.17 2.34 0.28
C SER A 72 5.71 2.60 -1.16
N THR A 73 5.38 3.86 -1.45
CA THR A 73 5.17 4.36 -2.81
C THR A 73 6.42 4.26 -3.69
N CYS A 74 7.63 4.19 -3.10
CA CYS A 74 8.87 4.15 -3.83
C CYS A 74 9.85 3.08 -3.29
N GLY A 75 10.83 2.72 -4.12
CA GLY A 75 11.92 1.84 -3.70
C GLY A 75 12.78 2.50 -2.61
N LEU A 76 12.95 1.79 -1.50
CA LEU A 76 13.79 2.25 -0.41
C LEU A 76 15.27 1.94 -0.68
N SER A 77 16.14 2.94 -0.62
CA SER A 77 17.58 2.70 -0.54
C SER A 77 17.94 2.12 0.83
N MET A 78 18.93 1.22 0.90
CA MET A 78 19.40 0.62 2.16
C MET A 78 19.82 1.65 3.23
N LYS A 79 20.24 2.86 2.84
CA LYS A 79 20.60 3.92 3.78
C LYS A 79 19.36 4.52 4.49
N THR A 80 18.20 4.52 3.82
CA THR A 80 16.93 5.06 4.33
C THR A 80 16.17 4.02 5.16
N VAL A 81 16.44 2.74 4.91
CA VAL A 81 15.75 1.57 5.48
C VAL A 81 15.76 1.54 7.02
N SER A 82 16.89 1.81 7.68
CA SER A 82 17.05 1.43 9.10
C SER A 82 16.18 2.20 10.09
N LYS A 83 15.78 3.45 9.80
CA LYS A 83 14.89 4.23 10.67
C LYS A 83 13.44 4.22 10.20
N LYS A 84 13.19 4.23 8.88
CA LYS A 84 11.83 4.41 8.32
C LYS A 84 11.05 3.11 8.17
N LEU A 85 11.70 1.94 8.16
CA LEU A 85 10.97 0.66 8.14
C LEU A 85 10.15 0.43 9.41
N GLY A 86 10.62 0.93 10.55
CA GLY A 86 9.87 0.87 11.81
C GLY A 86 8.55 1.64 11.75
N ALA A 87 8.50 2.75 11.02
CA ALA A 87 7.29 3.53 10.81
C ALA A 87 6.33 2.89 9.78
N LEU A 88 6.87 2.25 8.74
CA LEU A 88 6.07 1.58 7.72
C LEU A 88 5.46 0.25 8.21
N TYR A 89 6.22 -0.49 9.01
CA TYR A 89 5.76 -1.75 9.62
C TYR A 89 5.90 -1.69 11.14
N PRO A 90 5.16 -0.80 11.82
CA PRO A 90 5.26 -0.64 13.28
C PRO A 90 4.81 -1.90 14.02
N ARG A 91 4.08 -2.77 13.32
CA ARG A 91 3.54 -4.03 13.82
C ARG A 91 4.26 -5.26 13.30
N LEU A 92 5.41 -5.13 12.60
CA LEU A 92 6.16 -6.27 12.08
C LEU A 92 6.44 -7.32 13.19
N HIS A 93 6.79 -6.85 14.39
CA HIS A 93 7.00 -7.70 15.57
C HIS A 93 5.74 -8.39 16.12
N LYS A 94 4.54 -7.86 15.83
CA LYS A 94 3.24 -8.46 16.19
C LYS A 94 2.75 -9.44 15.12
N TRP A 95 2.99 -9.15 13.83
CA TRP A 95 2.58 -10.04 12.74
C TRP A 95 3.44 -11.29 12.62
N GLY A 96 4.74 -11.22 12.93
CA GLY A 96 5.63 -12.39 12.95
C GLY A 96 5.36 -13.40 14.07
N ARG A 97 4.44 -13.11 15.01
CA ARG A 97 4.10 -13.97 16.15
C ARG A 97 2.74 -14.67 16.05
N ARG A 98 2.06 -14.57 14.90
CA ARG A 98 0.78 -15.26 14.62
C ARG A 98 0.92 -16.47 13.69
N VAL A 99 2.14 -16.96 13.49
CA VAL A 99 2.43 -18.23 12.79
C VAL A 99 2.89 -19.27 13.78
#